data_AF-A0A2T3LHR1-F1
#
_entry.id   AF-A0A2T3LHR1-F1
#
_cell.length_a   1.000
_cell.length_b   1.000
_cell.length_c   1.000
_cell.angle_alpha   90.00
_cell.angle_beta   90.00
_cell.angle_gamma   90.00
#
_symmetry.space_group_name_H-M   'P 1'
#
loop_
_entity.id
_entity.type
_entity.pdbx_description
1 polymer ?
#
loop_
_entity_poly.entity_id
_entity_poly.type
_entity_poly.pdbx_seq_one_letter_code
_entity_poly.pdbx_strand_id
1 'polypeptide(L)'
;MRKLFIIFSIILSPVVLAQDLHLSNEAELNVALGIHKALKDVSKSVTSCIKSGKEHHVCLCNNRNEINDFNSIVKSAFKKYPAWIKVRTLNFPVPDFPNAVINPSALFVEANKKLDCG
;
A
#
# COMPACT_ATOMS: atom_id res chain seq x y z
N MET A 1 54.46 -24.11 -4.21
CA MET A 1 54.10 -22.75 -3.73
C MET A 1 53.50 -21.94 -4.86
N ARG A 2 52.20 -21.65 -4.81
CA ARG A 2 51.56 -20.46 -5.40
C ARG A 2 50.15 -20.38 -4.81
N LYS A 3 50.03 -19.58 -3.75
CA LYS A 3 48.74 -19.17 -3.17
C LYS A 3 48.15 -18.13 -4.13
N LEU A 4 46.95 -18.37 -4.65
CA LEU A 4 46.14 -17.27 -5.20
C LEU A 4 44.88 -17.18 -4.36
N PHE A 5 44.89 -16.19 -3.46
CA PHE A 5 43.71 -15.71 -2.77
C PHE A 5 42.83 -15.01 -3.80
N ILE A 6 41.76 -15.65 -4.25
CA ILE A 6 40.67 -14.93 -4.91
C ILE A 6 39.87 -14.27 -3.78
N ILE A 7 40.27 -13.05 -3.43
CA ILE A 7 39.44 -12.13 -2.66
C ILE A 7 38.30 -11.76 -3.61
N PHE A 8 37.21 -12.50 -3.54
CA PHE A 8 35.96 -12.06 -4.15
C PHE A 8 35.54 -10.82 -3.37
N SER A 9 35.71 -9.67 -4.01
CA SER A 9 35.16 -8.39 -3.61
C SER A 9 33.68 -8.58 -3.31
N ILE A 10 33.35 -8.74 -2.03
CA ILE A 10 31.99 -8.51 -1.55
C ILE A 10 31.79 -7.01 -1.72
N ILE A 11 31.35 -6.62 -2.91
CA ILE A 11 30.70 -5.34 -3.09
C ILE A 11 29.45 -5.49 -2.23
N LEU A 12 29.52 -4.98 -0.99
CA LEU A 12 28.34 -4.67 -0.19
C LEU A 12 27.59 -3.60 -0.97
N SER A 13 26.88 -4.02 -2.03
CA SER A 13 25.72 -3.29 -2.48
C SER A 13 24.83 -3.19 -1.25
N PRO A 14 24.39 -1.99 -0.82
CA PRO A 14 23.34 -1.91 0.16
C PRO A 14 22.13 -2.58 -0.47
N VAL A 15 21.89 -3.84 -0.12
CA VAL A 15 20.57 -4.41 -0.22
C VAL A 15 19.75 -3.50 0.66
N VAL A 16 19.04 -2.54 0.05
CA VAL A 16 17.97 -1.80 0.72
C VAL A 16 16.92 -2.86 1.01
N LEU A 17 17.13 -3.61 2.09
CA LEU A 17 16.15 -4.48 2.68
C LEU A 17 15.00 -3.56 3.04
N ALA A 18 13.96 -3.53 2.19
CA ALA A 18 12.69 -2.94 2.53
C ALA A 18 12.23 -3.63 3.81
N GLN A 19 12.33 -2.93 4.93
CA GLN A 19 11.99 -3.44 6.26
C GLN A 19 10.47 -3.40 6.42
N ASP A 20 9.96 -4.28 7.27
CA ASP A 20 8.60 -4.16 7.77
C ASP A 20 8.59 -3.08 8.84
N LEU A 21 7.70 -2.09 8.70
CA LEU A 21 7.55 -1.01 9.65
C LEU A 21 6.34 -1.29 10.54
N HIS A 22 6.59 -1.43 11.84
CA HIS A 22 5.53 -1.49 12.84
C HIS A 22 5.18 -0.07 13.28
N LEU A 23 3.93 0.34 13.07
CA LEU A 23 3.46 1.68 13.45
C LEU A 23 3.10 1.68 14.94
N SER A 24 3.85 2.44 15.73
CA SER A 24 3.62 2.59 17.18
C SER A 24 3.21 4.01 17.58
N ASN A 25 3.38 5.00 16.70
CA ASN A 25 2.94 6.37 16.93
C ASN A 25 1.44 6.52 16.59
N GLU A 26 0.67 7.09 17.50
CA GLU A 26 -0.77 7.36 17.32
C GLU A 26 -1.09 8.15 16.04
N ALA A 27 -0.27 9.14 15.69
CA ALA A 27 -0.48 9.95 14.49
C ALA A 27 -0.24 9.18 13.19
N GLU A 28 0.63 8.19 13.20
CA GLU A 28 0.87 7.28 12.07
C GLU A 28 -0.22 6.22 12.00
N LEU A 29 -0.58 5.66 13.15
CA LEU A 29 -1.66 4.69 13.30
C LEU A 29 -2.98 5.25 12.80
N ASN A 30 -3.37 6.46 13.20
CA ASN A 30 -4.61 7.10 12.76
C ASN A 30 -4.66 7.29 11.23
N VAL A 31 -3.53 7.58 10.60
CA VAL A 31 -3.45 7.69 9.13
C VAL A 31 -3.56 6.33 8.47
N ALA A 32 -2.87 5.30 8.97
CA ALA A 32 -2.97 3.93 8.46
C ALA A 32 -4.39 3.36 8.62
N LEU A 33 -5.05 3.64 9.75
CA LEU A 33 -6.46 3.29 9.99
C LEU A 33 -7.39 4.01 9.02
N GLY A 34 -7.15 5.28 8.71
CA GLY A 34 -7.88 6.04 7.71
C GLY A 34 -7.79 5.41 6.31
N ILE A 35 -6.58 5.02 5.89
CA ILE A 35 -6.36 4.28 4.63
C ILE A 35 -7.12 2.96 4.65
N HIS A 36 -6.99 2.18 5.72
CA HIS A 36 -7.63 0.86 5.83
C HIS A 36 -9.16 0.96 5.76
N LYS A 37 -9.76 1.93 6.47
CA LYS A 37 -11.20 2.17 6.44
C LYS A 37 -11.66 2.53 5.03
N ALA A 38 -10.98 3.46 4.37
CA ALA A 38 -11.33 3.87 3.01
C ALA A 38 -11.19 2.71 2.01
N LEU A 39 -10.16 1.86 2.15
CA LEU A 39 -10.02 0.64 1.36
C LEU A 39 -11.18 -0.33 1.58
N LYS A 40 -11.62 -0.51 2.84
CA LYS A 40 -12.75 -1.38 3.19
C LYS A 40 -14.05 -0.86 2.56
N ASP A 41 -14.26 0.45 2.55
CA ASP A 41 -15.44 1.07 1.96
C ASP A 41 -15.46 0.89 0.43
N VAL A 42 -14.37 1.20 -0.26
CA VAL A 42 -14.23 0.96 -1.72
C VAL A 42 -14.42 -0.53 -2.05
N SER A 43 -13.74 -1.41 -1.31
CA SER A 43 -13.83 -2.86 -1.50
C SER A 43 -15.25 -3.37 -1.33
N LYS A 44 -15.98 -2.90 -0.30
CA LYS A 44 -17.38 -3.24 -0.07
C LYS A 44 -18.26 -2.81 -1.23
N SER A 45 -18.14 -1.56 -1.69
CA SER A 45 -18.99 -1.02 -2.75
C SER A 45 -18.73 -1.68 -4.10
N VAL A 46 -17.46 -1.87 -4.48
CA VAL A 46 -17.06 -2.56 -5.71
C VAL A 46 -17.50 -4.03 -5.67
N THR A 47 -17.25 -4.73 -4.56
CA THR A 47 -17.65 -6.13 -4.40
C THR A 47 -19.17 -6.28 -4.46
N SER A 48 -19.93 -5.37 -3.84
CA SER A 48 -21.40 -5.37 -3.90
C SER A 48 -21.90 -5.22 -5.35
N CYS A 49 -21.29 -4.32 -6.12
CA CYS A 49 -21.60 -4.15 -7.53
C CYS A 49 -21.28 -5.41 -8.34
N ILE A 50 -20.12 -6.04 -8.14
CA ILE A 50 -19.75 -7.29 -8.84
C ILE A 50 -20.76 -8.39 -8.49
N LYS A 51 -21.14 -8.51 -7.22
CA LYS A 51 -22.14 -9.47 -6.75
C LYS A 51 -23.53 -9.24 -7.36
N SER A 52 -23.84 -8.02 -7.82
CA SER A 52 -25.07 -7.74 -8.59
C SER A 52 -25.01 -8.18 -10.06
N GLY A 53 -23.92 -8.84 -10.50
CA GLY A 53 -23.76 -9.39 -11.84
C GLY A 53 -23.16 -8.42 -12.86
N LYS A 54 -22.66 -7.26 -12.43
CA LYS A 54 -21.99 -6.30 -13.32
C LYS A 54 -20.52 -6.66 -13.50
N GLU A 55 -19.97 -6.34 -14.66
CA GLU A 55 -18.56 -6.52 -14.95
C GLU A 55 -17.66 -5.66 -14.04
N HIS A 56 -16.45 -6.16 -13.78
CA HIS A 56 -15.51 -5.52 -12.87
C HIS A 56 -15.22 -4.06 -13.24
N HIS A 57 -14.94 -3.78 -14.51
CA HIS A 57 -14.65 -2.43 -14.99
C HIS A 57 -15.83 -1.47 -14.79
N VAL A 58 -17.06 -1.91 -15.11
CA VAL A 58 -18.29 -1.15 -14.87
C VAL A 58 -18.44 -0.82 -13.38
N CYS A 59 -18.12 -1.76 -12.50
CA CYS A 59 -18.17 -1.54 -11.06
C CYS A 59 -17.12 -0.56 -10.56
N LEU A 60 -15.89 -0.62 -11.06
CA LEU A 60 -14.87 0.39 -10.74
C LEU A 60 -15.35 1.78 -11.17
N CYS A 61 -15.90 1.91 -12.37
CA CYS A 61 -16.38 3.19 -12.89
C CYS A 61 -17.61 3.74 -12.15
N ASN A 62 -18.55 2.87 -11.77
CA ASN A 62 -19.70 3.27 -10.95
C ASN A 62 -19.28 3.77 -9.55
N ASN A 63 -18.12 3.32 -9.04
CA ASN A 63 -17.57 3.71 -7.74
C ASN A 63 -16.37 4.66 -7.89
N ARG A 64 -16.28 5.39 -9.01
CA ARG A 64 -15.14 6.26 -9.33
C ARG A 64 -14.89 7.32 -8.26
N ASN A 65 -15.95 7.88 -7.68
CA ASN A 65 -15.81 8.95 -6.68
C ASN A 65 -15.17 8.40 -5.40
N GLU A 66 -15.66 7.27 -4.90
CA GLU A 66 -15.11 6.59 -3.73
C GLU A 66 -13.65 6.16 -3.96
N ILE A 67 -13.34 5.66 -5.16
CA ILE A 67 -11.97 5.30 -5.55
C ILE A 67 -11.07 6.55 -5.61
N ASN A 68 -11.56 7.67 -6.15
CA ASN A 68 -10.79 8.91 -6.21
C ASN A 68 -10.53 9.48 -4.82
N ASP A 69 -11.51 9.43 -3.92
CA ASP A 69 -11.38 9.86 -2.53
C ASP A 69 -10.36 8.99 -1.80
N PHE A 70 -10.46 7.67 -1.96
CA PHE A 70 -9.45 6.73 -1.46
C PHE A 70 -8.05 7.06 -1.98
N ASN A 71 -7.90 7.29 -3.29
CA ASN A 71 -6.62 7.64 -3.90
C ASN A 71 -6.07 8.95 -3.36
N SER A 72 -6.93 9.94 -3.06
CA SER A 72 -6.56 11.21 -2.45
C SER A 72 -6.04 11.04 -1.02
N ILE A 73 -6.71 10.20 -0.22
CA ILE A 73 -6.29 9.83 1.14
C ILE A 73 -4.90 9.18 1.11
N VAL A 74 -4.71 8.21 0.21
CA VAL A 74 -3.43 7.52 0.03
C VAL A 74 -2.33 8.51 -0.34
N LYS A 75 -2.53 9.34 -1.36
CA LYS A 75 -1.53 10.35 -1.79
C LYS A 75 -1.19 11.30 -0.66
N SER A 76 -2.17 11.75 0.11
CA SER A 76 -1.96 12.66 1.24
C SER A 76 -1.15 11.99 2.35
N ALA A 77 -1.43 10.73 2.65
CA ALA A 77 -0.67 9.95 3.62
C ALA A 77 0.81 9.78 3.21
N PHE A 78 1.07 9.41 1.95
CA PHE A 78 2.44 9.24 1.45
C PHE A 78 3.18 10.57 1.25
N LYS A 79 2.47 11.68 1.06
CA LYS A 79 3.07 13.02 1.13
C LYS A 79 3.49 13.38 2.55
N LYS A 80 2.68 13.00 3.55
CA LYS A 80 2.97 13.23 4.98
C LYS A 80 4.08 12.32 5.50
N TYR A 81 4.11 11.07 5.07
CA TYR A 81 5.06 10.04 5.49
C TYR A 81 5.79 9.40 4.28
N PRO A 82 6.68 10.14 3.60
CA PRO A 82 7.32 9.67 2.37
C PRO A 82 8.21 8.43 2.57
N ALA A 83 8.70 8.20 3.79
CA ALA A 83 9.48 7.02 4.13
C ALA A 83 8.69 5.71 3.93
N TRP A 84 7.36 5.74 4.06
CA TRP A 84 6.51 4.56 3.90
C TRP A 84 6.58 3.97 2.48
N ILE A 85 6.96 4.73 1.45
CA ILE A 85 7.09 4.19 0.08
C ILE A 85 8.20 3.13 0.00
N LYS A 86 9.21 3.21 0.88
CA LYS A 86 10.39 2.35 0.88
C LYS A 86 10.28 1.14 1.81
N VAL A 87 9.21 1.07 2.61
CA VAL A 87 8.99 -0.06 3.53
C VAL A 87 8.25 -1.16 2.78
N ARG A 88 8.53 -2.42 3.12
CA ARG A 88 7.88 -3.57 2.47
C ARG A 88 6.42 -3.67 2.90
N THR A 89 6.21 -3.46 4.20
CA THR A 89 4.94 -3.67 4.87
C THR A 89 4.76 -2.61 5.95
N LEU A 90 3.56 -2.04 6.02
CA LEU A 90 3.10 -1.33 7.22
C LEU A 90 2.27 -2.32 8.04
N ASN A 91 2.77 -2.63 9.24
CA ASN A 91 2.10 -3.47 10.22
C ASN A 91 1.51 -2.57 11.30
N PHE A 92 0.21 -2.70 11.55
CA PHE A 92 -0.44 -1.93 12.62
C PHE A 92 -1.60 -2.73 13.22
N PRO A 93 -1.76 -2.70 14.56
CA PRO A 93 -2.87 -3.37 15.20
C PRO A 93 -4.17 -2.60 14.93
N VAL A 94 -5.17 -3.31 14.42
CA VAL A 94 -6.55 -2.82 14.31
C VAL A 94 -7.43 -3.70 15.16
N PRO A 95 -8.40 -3.18 15.93
CA PRO A 95 -9.30 -4.02 16.75
C PRO A 95 -9.98 -5.15 15.96
N ASP A 96 -10.32 -4.88 14.69
CA ASP A 96 -10.95 -5.86 13.79
C ASP A 96 -9.94 -6.73 13.02
N PHE A 97 -8.68 -6.31 12.96
CA PHE A 97 -7.62 -6.95 12.17
C PHE A 97 -6.27 -6.76 12.90
N PRO A 98 -5.94 -7.61 13.89
CA PRO A 98 -4.75 -7.44 14.71
C PRO A 98 -3.44 -7.54 13.90
N ASN A 99 -3.51 -8.07 12.68
CA ASN A 99 -2.40 -8.19 11.74
C ASN A 99 -2.72 -7.48 10.42
N ALA A 100 -3.32 -6.30 10.46
CA ALA A 100 -3.52 -5.52 9.23
C ALA A 100 -2.16 -5.19 8.61
N VAL A 101 -2.01 -5.59 7.36
CA VAL A 101 -0.81 -5.46 6.55
C VAL A 101 -1.18 -4.62 5.33
N ILE A 102 -0.46 -3.54 5.11
CA ILE A 102 -0.52 -2.77 3.86
C ILE A 102 0.83 -2.92 3.16
N ASN A 103 0.82 -3.24 1.86
CA ASN A 103 1.97 -3.03 0.99
C ASN A 103 1.94 -1.59 0.47
N PRO A 104 2.74 -0.68 1.04
CA PRO A 104 2.61 0.74 0.78
C PRO A 104 3.06 1.12 -0.63
N SER A 105 4.09 0.48 -1.18
CA SER A 105 4.57 0.77 -2.53
C SER A 105 3.53 0.39 -3.58
N ALA A 106 2.92 -0.79 -3.46
CA ALA A 106 1.85 -1.22 -4.36
C ALA A 106 0.63 -0.29 -4.26
N LEU A 107 0.25 0.09 -3.04
CA LEU A 107 -0.85 1.00 -2.79
C LEU A 107 -0.62 2.39 -3.39
N PHE A 108 0.60 2.92 -3.21
CA PHE A 108 0.97 4.21 -3.77
C PHE A 108 0.97 4.20 -5.30
N VAL A 109 1.50 3.14 -5.92
CA VAL A 109 1.47 2.99 -7.38
C VAL A 109 0.03 2.97 -7.88
N GLU A 110 -0.84 2.17 -7.25
CA GLU A 110 -2.25 2.06 -7.66
C GLU A 110 -2.99 3.38 -7.51
N ALA A 111 -2.82 4.09 -6.40
CA ALA A 111 -3.49 5.37 -6.17
C ALA A 111 -3.08 6.46 -7.18
N ASN A 112 -1.90 6.33 -7.80
CA ASN A 112 -1.42 7.26 -8.83
C ASN A 112 -1.90 6.91 -10.24
N LYS A 113 -2.48 5.72 -10.45
CA LYS A 113 -3.12 5.40 -11.73
C LYS A 113 -4.39 6.22 -11.89
N LYS A 114 -4.66 6.65 -13.11
CA LYS A 114 -5.96 7.20 -13.47
C LYS A 114 -6.90 6.02 -13.71
N LEU A 115 -8.08 6.05 -13.08
CA LEU A 115 -9.16 5.18 -13.47
C LEU A 115 -9.70 5.68 -14.81
N ASP A 116 -9.48 4.90 -15.86
CA ASP A 116 -10.07 5.09 -17.16
C ASP A 116 -11.46 4.46 -17.17
N CYS A 117 -12.46 5.19 -17.67
CA CYS A 117 -13.86 4.76 -17.73
C CYS A 117 -14.48 4.97 -19.10
N GLY A 118 -13.66 5.21 -20.13
CA GLY A 118 -14.10 5.63 -21.45
C GLY A 118 -14.21 7.14 -21.60
#